data_AF-A0A963MY58-F1
#
_entry.id   AF-A0A963MY58-F1
#
_cell.length_a   1.000
_cell.length_b   1.000
_cell.length_c   1.000
_cell.angle_alpha   90.00
_cell.angle_beta   90.00
_cell.angle_gamma   90.00
#
_symmetry.space_group_name_H-M   'P 1'
#
loop_
_entity.id
_entity.type
_entity.pdbx_description
1 polymer ?
#
loop_
_entity_poly.entity_id
_entity_poly.type
_entity_poly.pdbx_seq_one_letter_code
_entity_poly.pdbx_strand_id
1 'polypeptide(L)'
;DQVRELEKQFPVFTHMTPSYGSFKGCITVKGIITVTSTGEVTPCPYIDFSLGNVRETPLEEILARGMRNPWLGPHRPDCLIGEDPQFIRIHTEKTRGATHLPLRWGDGFSDHDTLTPA
;
A
#
# COMPACT_ATOMS: atom_id res chain seq x y z
N ASP A 1 10.23 -9.76 -8.01
CA ASP A 1 10.46 -8.38 -8.43
C ASP A 1 10.76 -8.40 -9.92
N GLN A 2 9.71 -8.17 -10.70
CA GLN A 2 9.76 -8.08 -12.17
C GLN A 2 10.37 -6.75 -12.61
N VAL A 3 10.20 -5.68 -11.83
CA VAL A 3 10.76 -4.36 -12.12
C VAL A 3 12.29 -4.44 -12.18
N ARG A 4 12.92 -5.17 -11.25
CA ARG A 4 14.37 -5.41 -11.25
C ARG A 4 14.88 -6.17 -12.47
N GLU A 5 14.07 -7.02 -13.09
CA GLU A 5 14.48 -7.69 -14.34
C GLU A 5 14.44 -6.72 -15.52
N LEU A 6 13.46 -5.81 -15.54
CA LEU A 6 13.34 -4.76 -16.56
C LEU A 6 14.46 -3.72 -16.45
N GLU A 7 14.92 -3.38 -15.24
CA GLU A 7 16.06 -2.47 -15.00
C GLU A 7 17.35 -2.93 -15.71
N LYS A 8 17.51 -4.22 -15.99
CA LYS A 8 18.68 -4.75 -16.72
C LYS A 8 18.65 -4.42 -18.22
N GLN A 9 17.46 -4.18 -18.77
CA GLN A 9 17.24 -4.00 -20.21
C GLN A 9 16.85 -2.56 -20.56
N PHE A 10 16.22 -1.85 -19.64
CA PHE A 10 15.66 -0.53 -19.86
C PHE A 10 16.04 0.44 -18.72
N PRO A 11 16.17 1.74 -19.00
CA PRO A 11 16.34 2.76 -17.96
C PRO A 11 15.01 2.96 -17.21
N VAL A 12 14.73 2.03 -16.29
CA VAL A 12 13.54 2.02 -15.44
C VAL A 12 13.86 2.74 -14.14
N PHE A 13 13.06 3.75 -13.81
CA PHE A 13 13.13 4.44 -12.53
C PHE A 13 11.81 4.24 -11.80
N THR A 14 11.87 3.68 -10.60
CA THR A 14 10.70 3.51 -9.74
C THR A 14 11.00 4.03 -8.34
N HIS A 15 9.96 4.24 -7.54
CA HIS A 15 10.12 4.52 -6.11
C HIS A 15 10.74 3.34 -5.33
N MET A 16 10.86 2.17 -5.97
CA MET A 16 11.53 0.97 -5.45
C MET A 16 13.02 0.91 -5.87
N THR A 17 13.44 1.76 -6.82
CA THR A 17 14.85 1.88 -7.22
C THR A 17 15.69 2.23 -5.98
N PRO A 18 16.87 1.60 -5.80
CA PRO A 18 17.59 1.68 -4.54
C PRO A 18 17.88 3.13 -4.12
N SER A 19 17.28 3.56 -3.01
CA SER A 19 17.53 4.88 -2.46
C SER A 19 18.96 4.92 -1.93
N TYR A 20 19.88 5.52 -2.69
CA TYR A 20 21.32 5.55 -2.38
C TYR A 20 21.92 4.14 -2.15
N GLY A 21 21.50 3.15 -2.94
CA GLY A 21 21.96 1.76 -2.80
C GLY A 21 21.25 0.95 -1.71
N SER A 22 20.24 1.52 -1.04
CA SER A 22 19.43 0.82 -0.05
C SER A 22 18.23 0.10 -0.69
N PHE A 23 18.21 -1.22 -0.59
CA PHE A 23 17.11 -2.09 -1.06
C PHE A 23 16.08 -2.28 0.05
N LYS A 24 15.12 -1.35 0.16
CA LYS A 24 14.09 -1.38 1.22
C LYS A 24 12.90 -2.29 0.88
N GLY A 25 12.68 -2.60 -0.40
CA GLY A 25 11.44 -3.23 -0.86
C GLY A 25 10.25 -2.28 -0.71
N CYS A 26 9.05 -2.83 -0.55
CA CYS A 26 7.84 -2.03 -0.36
C CYS A 26 7.89 -1.28 0.99
N ILE A 27 7.89 0.05 0.92
CA ILE A 27 7.97 0.94 2.10
C ILE A 27 6.60 1.42 2.61
N THR A 28 5.50 0.85 2.12
CA THR A 28 4.13 1.16 2.58
C THR A 28 4.04 1.10 4.10
N VAL A 29 3.48 2.13 4.73
CA VAL A 29 3.35 2.31 6.20
C VAL A 29 4.68 2.45 6.97
N LYS A 30 5.78 1.82 6.51
CA LYS A 30 7.08 1.75 7.20
C LYS A 30 7.98 2.95 6.91
N GLY A 31 7.93 3.44 5.68
CA GLY A 31 8.76 4.56 5.20
C GLY A 31 7.96 5.62 4.45
N ILE A 32 6.72 5.33 4.07
CA ILE A 32 5.80 6.29 3.47
C ILE A 32 4.36 6.04 3.95
N ILE A 33 3.63 7.14 4.11
CA ILE A 33 2.18 7.20 4.15
C ILE A 33 1.77 8.43 3.34
N THR A 34 0.51 8.52 2.93
CA THR A 34 -0.04 9.72 2.31
C THR A 34 -1.25 10.18 3.08
N VAL A 35 -1.34 11.49 3.35
CA VAL A 35 -2.50 12.09 4.01
C VAL A 35 -3.22 12.95 2.99
N THR A 36 -4.49 12.65 2.74
CA THR A 36 -5.31 13.39 1.78
C THR A 36 -5.77 14.73 2.36
N SER A 37 -6.29 15.62 1.51
CA SER A 37 -6.89 16.89 1.94
C SER A 37 -8.12 16.72 2.86
N THR A 38 -8.77 15.56 2.79
CA THR A 38 -9.89 15.19 3.66
C THR A 38 -9.44 14.54 4.98
N GLY A 39 -8.15 14.29 5.14
CA GLY A 39 -7.55 13.70 6.34
C GLY A 39 -7.44 12.17 6.32
N GLU A 40 -7.79 11.51 5.23
CA GLU A 40 -7.60 10.06 5.10
C GLU A 40 -6.12 9.73 4.99
N VAL A 41 -5.68 8.67 5.67
CA VAL A 41 -4.31 8.18 5.63
C VAL A 41 -4.27 6.91 4.79
N THR A 42 -3.54 6.93 3.67
CA THR A 42 -3.31 5.76 2.82
C THR A 42 -1.87 5.24 3.02
N PRO A 43 -1.62 3.92 2.80
CA PRO A 43 -0.30 3.34 3.04
C PRO A 43 0.77 3.78 2.03
N CYS A 44 0.37 4.25 0.86
CA CYS A 44 1.21 4.92 -0.14
C CYS A 44 0.32 5.73 -1.10
N PRO A 45 0.87 6.58 -1.98
CA PRO A 45 0.05 7.43 -2.85
C PRO A 45 -0.69 6.66 -3.95
N TYR A 46 -0.42 5.36 -4.12
CA TYR A 46 -0.99 4.52 -5.18
C TYR A 46 -2.01 3.49 -4.68
N ILE A 47 -2.20 3.36 -3.36
CA ILE A 47 -3.18 2.44 -2.77
C ILE A 47 -4.34 3.28 -2.24
N ASP A 48 -5.44 3.28 -2.97
CA ASP A 48 -6.65 4.03 -2.63
C ASP A 48 -7.51 3.41 -1.52
N PHE A 49 -6.88 2.78 -0.53
CA PHE A 49 -7.54 2.26 0.68
C PHE A 49 -7.03 3.01 1.91
N SER A 50 -7.95 3.54 2.70
CA SER A 50 -7.64 4.27 3.92
C SER A 50 -7.33 3.32 5.08
N LEU A 51 -6.36 3.72 5.90
CA LEU A 51 -6.03 3.14 7.21
C LEU A 51 -6.82 3.80 8.35
N GLY A 52 -7.44 4.94 8.07
CA GLY A 52 -8.17 5.79 9.01
C GLY A 52 -8.03 7.27 8.69
N ASN A 53 -8.83 8.11 9.35
CA ASN A 53 -8.81 9.55 9.17
C ASN A 53 -8.18 10.25 10.38
N VAL A 54 -7.18 11.11 10.18
CA VAL A 54 -6.46 11.80 11.27
C VAL A 54 -7.34 12.78 12.07
N ARG A 55 -8.52 13.14 11.54
CA ARG A 55 -9.51 13.98 12.26
C ARG A 55 -10.37 13.16 13.21
N GLU A 56 -10.39 11.84 13.06
CA GLU A 56 -11.27 10.92 13.79
C GLU A 56 -10.47 9.95 14.68
N THR A 57 -9.28 9.52 14.24
CA THR A 57 -8.43 8.53 14.91
C THR A 57 -7.01 9.08 15.06
N PRO A 58 -6.36 8.90 16.23
CA PRO A 58 -4.96 9.28 16.40
C PRO A 58 -4.04 8.61 15.37
N LEU A 59 -3.07 9.36 14.83
CA LEU A 59 -2.15 8.85 13.80
C LEU A 59 -1.40 7.59 14.27
N GLU A 60 -1.01 7.52 15.55
CA GLU A 60 -0.37 6.34 16.13
C GLU A 60 -1.22 5.08 15.94
N GLU A 61 -2.52 5.17 16.20
CA GLU A 61 -3.45 4.05 16.06
C GLU A 61 -3.63 3.66 14.59
N ILE A 62 -3.74 4.65 13.69
CA ILE A 62 -3.81 4.43 12.24
C ILE A 62 -2.57 3.67 11.73
N LEU A 63 -1.38 4.09 12.17
CA LEU A 63 -0.13 3.42 11.80
C LEU A 63 -0.03 2.02 12.39
N ALA A 64 -0.46 1.84 13.64
CA ALA A 64 -0.51 0.53 14.27
C ALA A 64 -1.47 -0.42 13.54
N ARG A 65 -2.62 0.06 13.05
CA ARG A 65 -3.54 -0.71 12.18
C ARG A 65 -2.83 -1.11 10.88
N GLY A 66 -2.17 -0.16 10.21
CA GLY A 66 -1.40 -0.43 8.99
C GLY A 66 -0.33 -1.50 9.20
N MET A 67 0.43 -1.43 10.30
CA MET A 67 1.48 -2.42 10.61
C MET A 67 0.94 -3.81 10.98
N ARG A 68 -0.29 -3.92 11.49
CA ARG A 68 -0.95 -5.21 11.78
C ARG A 68 -1.60 -5.83 10.55
N ASN A 69 -1.94 -5.04 9.54
CA ASN A 69 -2.58 -5.54 8.33
C ASN A 69 -1.67 -6.54 7.60
N PRO A 70 -2.14 -7.74 7.23
CA PRO A 70 -1.25 -8.77 6.69
C PRO A 70 -0.69 -8.45 5.30
N TRP A 71 -1.33 -7.56 4.54
CA TRP A 71 -0.80 -7.07 3.26
C TRP A 71 0.34 -6.06 3.43
N LEU A 72 0.29 -5.29 4.51
CA LEU A 72 1.12 -4.10 4.71
C LEU A 72 2.19 -4.28 5.76
N GLY A 73 1.97 -5.08 6.80
CA GLY A 73 2.89 -5.27 7.92
C GLY A 73 4.16 -6.03 7.55
N PRO A 74 4.05 -7.26 6.99
CA PRO A 74 5.21 -8.05 6.59
C PRO A 74 6.13 -7.32 5.61
N HIS A 75 7.44 -7.60 5.69
CA HIS A 75 8.39 -7.13 4.68
C HIS A 75 8.16 -7.88 3.37
N ARG A 76 8.25 -7.16 2.25
CA ARG A 76 8.23 -7.75 0.92
C ARG A 76 9.17 -6.99 -0.03
N PRO A 77 9.89 -7.70 -0.91
CA PRO A 77 10.86 -7.08 -1.80
C PRO A 77 10.23 -6.35 -2.99
N ASP A 78 9.00 -6.72 -3.36
CA ASP A 78 8.27 -6.26 -4.53
C ASP A 78 7.23 -5.18 -4.20
N CYS A 79 6.80 -4.40 -5.19
CA CYS A 79 5.75 -3.39 -5.00
C CYS A 79 4.37 -4.05 -4.86
N LEU A 80 3.73 -3.91 -3.68
CA LEU A 80 2.43 -4.53 -3.39
C LEU A 80 1.35 -4.24 -4.46
N ILE A 81 1.17 -2.98 -4.82
CA ILE A 81 0.15 -2.55 -5.80
C ILE A 81 0.64 -2.61 -7.26
N GLY A 82 1.95 -2.78 -7.46
CA GLY A 82 2.55 -2.80 -8.80
C GLY A 82 2.86 -4.20 -9.32
N GLU A 83 3.02 -5.19 -8.43
CA GLU A 83 3.56 -6.51 -8.79
C GLU A 83 2.84 -7.70 -8.16
N ASP A 84 2.06 -7.53 -7.08
CA ASP A 84 1.29 -8.62 -6.47
C ASP A 84 -0.05 -8.82 -7.18
N PRO A 85 -0.25 -9.89 -7.98
CA PRO A 85 -1.48 -10.05 -8.76
C PRO A 85 -2.72 -10.25 -7.89
N GLN A 86 -2.57 -10.83 -6.70
CA GLN A 86 -3.68 -11.05 -5.77
C GLN A 86 -4.15 -9.70 -5.21
N PHE A 87 -3.22 -8.87 -4.75
CA PHE A 87 -3.54 -7.56 -4.23
C PHE A 87 -4.09 -6.62 -5.31
N ILE A 88 -3.48 -6.61 -6.51
CA ILE A 88 -3.96 -5.81 -7.64
C ILE A 88 -5.41 -6.15 -7.96
N ARG A 89 -5.77 -7.44 -7.98
CA ARG A 89 -7.14 -7.88 -8.23
C ARG A 89 -8.09 -7.38 -7.14
N ILE A 90 -7.74 -7.59 -5.86
CA ILE A 90 -8.56 -7.14 -4.72
C ILE A 90 -8.77 -5.62 -4.77
N HIS A 91 -7.70 -4.86 -5.02
CA HIS A 91 -7.76 -3.41 -5.14
C HIS A 91 -8.68 -2.97 -6.28
N THR A 92 -8.48 -3.55 -7.46
CA THR A 92 -9.30 -3.26 -8.65
C THR A 92 -10.77 -3.61 -8.45
N GLU A 93 -11.06 -4.74 -7.79
CA GLU A 93 -12.44 -5.18 -7.53
C GLU A 93 -13.15 -4.26 -6.54
N LYS A 94 -12.51 -3.92 -5.42
CA LYS A 94 -13.11 -3.06 -4.39
C LYS A 94 -13.27 -1.60 -4.85
N THR A 95 -12.33 -1.08 -5.64
CA THR A 95 -12.40 0.29 -6.16
C THR A 95 -13.32 0.41 -7.38
N ARG A 96 -13.76 -0.71 -7.97
CA ARG A 96 -14.61 -0.70 -9.17
C ARG A 96 -15.93 0.02 -8.89
N GLY A 97 -16.17 1.08 -9.65
CA GLY A 97 -17.42 1.86 -9.56
C GLY A 97 -17.50 2.78 -8.34
N ALA A 98 -16.44 2.88 -7.54
CA ALA A 98 -16.36 3.86 -6.46
C ALA A 98 -16.34 5.28 -7.05
N THR A 99 -17.21 6.16 -6.55
CA THR A 99 -17.25 7.57 -6.96
C THR A 99 -16.23 8.42 -6.17
N HIS A 100 -15.78 7.93 -5.03
CA HIS A 100 -14.86 8.62 -4.13
C HIS A 100 -13.78 7.66 -3.64
N LEU A 101 -12.55 8.17 -3.57
CA LEU A 101 -11.37 7.48 -3.07
C LEU A 101 -10.61 8.40 -2.08
N PRO A 102 -9.84 7.83 -1.14
CA PRO A 102 -9.68 6.39 -0.90
C PRO A 102 -10.95 5.76 -0.28
N LEU A 103 -11.13 4.46 -0.48
CA LEU A 103 -12.13 3.69 0.25
C LEU A 103 -11.82 3.75 1.74
N ARG A 104 -12.84 3.90 2.58
CA ARG A 104 -12.66 4.04 4.03
C ARG A 104 -12.17 2.73 4.64
N TRP A 105 -11.64 2.82 5.86
CA TRP A 105 -11.39 1.64 6.69
C TRP A 105 -12.71 0.88 6.89
N GLY A 106 -12.70 -0.43 6.67
CA GLY A 106 -13.87 -1.30 6.59
C GLY A 106 -14.27 -1.67 5.15
N ASP A 107 -14.16 -0.71 4.21
CA ASP A 107 -14.51 -0.94 2.79
C ASP A 107 -13.29 -1.46 2.01
N GLY A 108 -12.16 -0.75 2.15
CA GLY A 108 -10.88 -1.06 1.53
C GLY A 108 -10.08 -2.09 2.31
N PHE A 109 -9.36 -1.65 3.34
CA PHE A 109 -8.75 -2.52 4.35
C PHE A 109 -9.71 -2.78 5.51
N SER A 110 -9.51 -3.86 6.24
CA SER A 110 -10.30 -4.19 7.44
C SER A 110 -9.51 -5.04 8.44
N ASP A 111 -10.04 -5.17 9.67
CA ASP A 111 -9.50 -6.10 10.67
C ASP A 111 -9.68 -7.58 10.28
N HIS A 112 -10.46 -7.87 9.23
CA HIS A 112 -10.70 -9.21 8.72
C HIS A 112 -9.84 -9.55 7.50
N ASP A 113 -8.90 -8.67 7.12
CA ASP A 113 -8.01 -8.98 6.00
C ASP A 113 -7.15 -10.20 6.34
N THR A 114 -7.08 -11.13 5.39
CA THR A 114 -6.30 -12.37 5.50
C THR A 114 -5.52 -12.60 4.21
N LEU A 115 -4.30 -13.13 4.33
CA LEU A 115 -3.57 -13.66 3.18
C LEU A 115 -3.96 -15.12 2.98
N THR A 116 -4.53 -15.43 1.82
CA THR A 116 -4.57 -16.83 1.36
C THR A 116 -3.17 -17.18 0.86
N PRO A 117 -2.54 -18.27 1.33
CA PRO A 117 -1.30 -18.75 0.76
C PRO A 117 -1.48 -19.02 -0.74
N ALA A 118 -0.49 -18.60 -1.53
CA ALA A 118 -0.41 -18.87 -2.96
C ALA A 118 -0.01 -20.33 -3.23
#